data_AF-A0A932NEX2-F1
#
_entry.id   AF-A0A932NEX2-F1
#
_cell.length_a   1.000
_cell.length_b   1.000
_cell.length_c   1.000
_cell.angle_alpha   90.00
_cell.angle_beta   90.00
_cell.angle_gamma   90.00
#
_symmetry.space_group_name_H-M   'P 1'
#
loop_
_entity.id
_entity.type
_entity.pdbx_description
1 polymer ?
#
loop_
_entity_poly.entity_id
_entity_poly.type
_entity_poly.pdbx_seq_one_letter_code
_entity_poly.pdbx_strand_id
1 'polypeptide(L)' 'MSMEKDELPSLSLSVAQTLERWPATRDILTARGLDTCCGGIHSVAAAAAAHGVNPELLLADLRAAAAGG' A
#
# COMPACT_ATOMS: atom_id res chain seq x y z
N MET A 1 10.97 -11.07 20.70
CA MET A 1 10.50 -11.04 19.30
C MET A 1 10.43 -9.58 18.87
N SER A 2 11.44 -9.10 18.17
CA SER A 2 11.56 -7.70 17.74
C SER A 2 10.59 -7.41 16.60
N MET A 3 9.48 -6.72 16.89
CA MET A 3 8.44 -6.33 15.93
C MET A 3 8.23 -4.82 16.01
N GLU A 4 9.29 -4.02 15.86
CA GLU A 4 9.23 -2.56 16.11
C GLU A 4 9.82 -1.70 14.99
N LYS A 5 10.00 -2.22 13.76
CA LYS A 5 10.50 -1.41 12.61
C LYS A 5 9.57 -1.35 11.40
N ASP A 6 8.29 -1.70 11.56
CA ASP A 6 7.33 -1.80 10.45
C ASP A 6 5.98 -1.15 10.81
N GLU A 7 5.99 0.08 11.33
CA GLU A 7 4.77 0.85 11.65
C GLU A 7 4.14 1.51 10.41
N LEU A 8 4.83 1.51 9.27
CA LEU A 8 4.42 2.24 8.07
C LEU A 8 4.39 1.34 6.84
N PRO A 9 3.43 1.55 5.93
CA PRO A 9 3.38 0.82 4.67
C PRO A 9 4.68 1.02 3.88
N SER A 10 5.07 -0.04 3.18
CA SER A 10 6.30 -0.12 2.38
C SER A 10 6.00 -0.68 0.99
N LEU A 11 6.81 -0.29 0.00
CA LEU A 11 6.60 -0.65 -1.40
C LEU A 11 6.86 -2.13 -1.72
N SER A 12 7.62 -2.80 -0.84
CA SER A 12 7.94 -4.22 -0.95
C SER A 12 6.81 -5.12 -0.46
N LEU A 13 5.90 -4.61 0.38
CA LEU A 13 4.74 -5.36 0.83
C LEU A 13 3.74 -5.53 -0.31
N SER A 14 3.06 -6.68 -0.29
CA SER A 14 1.95 -6.91 -1.19
C SER A 14 0.78 -6.00 -0.83
N VAL A 15 0.00 -5.59 -1.83
CA VAL A 15 -1.22 -4.78 -1.60
C VAL A 15 -2.13 -5.44 -0.56
N ALA A 16 -2.27 -6.77 -0.58
CA ALA A 16 -3.06 -7.49 0.42
C ALA A 16 -2.49 -7.35 1.85
N GLN A 17 -1.17 -7.49 2.03
CA GLN A 17 -0.53 -7.34 3.34
C GLN A 17 -0.64 -5.91 3.86
N THR A 18 -0.53 -4.92 2.96
CA THR A 18 -0.73 -3.51 3.31
C THR A 18 -2.17 -3.27 3.77
N LEU A 19 -3.16 -3.81 3.09
CA LEU A 19 -4.57 -3.68 3.48
C LEU A 19 -4.92 -4.42 4.76
N GLU A 20 -4.32 -5.59 4.98
CA GLU A 20 -4.52 -6.40 6.19
C GLU A 20 -3.99 -5.69 7.43
N ARG A 21 -2.85 -4.98 7.30
CA ARG A 21 -2.22 -4.21 8.37
C ARG A 21 -2.80 -2.80 8.53
N TRP A 22 -3.10 -2.13 7.43
CA TRP A 22 -3.58 -0.75 7.40
C TRP A 22 -4.84 -0.64 6.51
N PRO A 23 -6.02 -1.03 7.03
CA PRO A 23 -7.27 -0.98 6.26
C PRO A 23 -7.66 0.44 5.83
N ALA A 24 -7.20 1.47 6.53
CA ALA A 24 -7.38 2.89 6.15
C ALA A 24 -6.77 3.24 4.79
N THR A 25 -5.77 2.48 4.33
CA THR A 25 -5.13 2.70 3.03
C THR A 25 -5.95 2.23 1.83
N ARG A 26 -7.05 1.50 2.07
CA ARG A 26 -7.91 0.95 1.02
C ARG A 26 -8.48 2.01 0.11
N ASP A 27 -8.95 3.11 0.68
CA ASP A 27 -9.58 4.18 -0.08
C ASP A 27 -8.59 4.80 -1.09
N ILE A 28 -7.33 5.00 -0.66
CA ILE A 28 -6.24 5.51 -1.49
C ILE A 28 -5.91 4.56 -2.64
N LEU A 29 -5.81 3.27 -2.34
CA LEU A 29 -5.49 2.23 -3.31
C LEU A 29 -6.61 2.13 -4.36
N THR A 30 -7.86 2.03 -3.93
CA THR A 30 -9.03 1.99 -4.81
C THR A 30 -9.17 3.27 -5.63
N ALA A 31 -8.95 4.45 -5.05
CA ALA A 31 -8.99 5.74 -5.77
C ALA A 31 -7.96 5.84 -6.90
N ARG A 32 -6.86 5.09 -6.80
CA ARG A 32 -5.79 5.01 -7.80
C ARG A 32 -5.92 3.78 -8.72
N GLY A 33 -7.01 3.03 -8.60
CA GLY A 33 -7.28 1.81 -9.39
C GLY A 33 -6.45 0.60 -8.97
N LEU A 34 -5.75 0.66 -7.84
CA LEU A 34 -4.90 -0.39 -7.29
C LEU A 34 -5.76 -1.30 -6.40
N ASP A 35 -6.70 -2.02 -6.99
CA ASP A 35 -7.59 -2.88 -6.23
C ASP A 35 -7.04 -4.31 -6.10
N THR A 36 -7.43 -5.00 -5.03
CA THR A 36 -7.04 -6.40 -4.77
C THR A 36 -7.51 -7.37 -5.86
N CYS A 37 -8.50 -6.95 -6.64
CA CYS A 37 -9.08 -7.70 -7.76
C CYS A 37 -8.04 -8.09 -8.83
N CYS A 38 -7.01 -7.27 -9.08
CA CYS A 38 -6.02 -7.55 -10.13
C CYS A 38 -4.78 -8.31 -9.62
N GLY A 39 -4.79 -8.75 -8.36
CA GLY A 39 -3.75 -9.60 -7.80
C GLY A 39 -3.07 -8.97 -6.60
N GLY A 40 -3.78 -8.89 -5.47
CA GLY A 40 -3.22 -8.51 -4.15
C GLY A 40 -1.99 -9.29 -3.66
N ILE A 41 -1.46 -10.20 -4.48
CA ILE A 41 -0.19 -10.90 -4.40
C ILE A 41 0.99 -9.97 -4.79
N HIS A 42 0.78 -9.07 -5.75
CA HIS A 42 1.82 -8.15 -6.23
C HIS A 42 2.15 -7.07 -5.19
N SER A 43 3.44 -6.68 -5.17
CA SER A 43 3.95 -5.59 -4.35
C SER A 43 3.27 -4.27 -4.72
N VAL A 44 3.11 -3.36 -3.76
CA VAL A 44 2.59 -2.02 -4.00
C VAL A 44 3.37 -1.31 -5.12
N ALA A 45 4.71 -1.46 -5.17
CA ALA A 45 5.51 -0.91 -6.27
C ALA A 45 5.17 -1.51 -7.65
N ALA A 46 4.99 -2.82 -7.73
CA ALA A 46 4.68 -3.50 -8.99
C ALA A 46 3.29 -3.10 -9.50
N ALA A 47 2.31 -3.03 -8.59
CA ALA A 47 0.98 -2.58 -8.89
C ALA A 47 0.99 -1.10 -9.34
N ALA A 48 1.71 -0.23 -8.63
CA ALA A 48 1.86 1.18 -9.03
C ALA A 48 2.48 1.33 -10.43
N ALA A 49 3.56 0.60 -10.70
CA ALA A 49 4.22 0.61 -12.01
C ALA A 49 3.31 0.13 -13.14
N ALA A 50 2.52 -0.93 -12.91
CA ALA A 50 1.57 -1.46 -13.90
C ALA A 50 0.47 -0.45 -14.25
N HIS A 51 0.07 0.39 -13.30
CA HIS A 51 -0.95 1.43 -13.48
C HIS A 51 -0.36 2.80 -13.88
N GLY A 52 0.96 2.91 -14.05
CA GLY A 52 1.64 4.18 -14.31
C GLY A 52 1.56 5.19 -13.15
N VAL A 53 1.27 4.70 -11.94
CA VAL A 53 1.25 5.50 -10.71
C VAL A 53 2.66 5.60 -10.17
N ASN A 54 3.06 6.80 -9.73
CA ASN A 54 4.36 6.96 -9.09
C ASN A 54 4.35 6.24 -7.71
N PRO A 55 5.20 5.20 -7.53
CA PRO A 55 5.20 4.41 -6.31
C PRO A 55 5.61 5.23 -5.09
N GLU A 56 6.48 6.22 -5.22
CA GLU A 56 6.90 7.05 -4.08
C GLU A 56 5.77 7.98 -3.61
N LEU A 57 5.02 8.56 -4.54
CA LEU A 57 3.84 9.37 -4.20
C LEU A 57 2.72 8.52 -3.60
N LEU A 58 2.54 7.28 -4.08
CA LEU A 58 1.61 6.34 -3.48
C LEU A 58 2.03 5.99 -2.05
N LEU A 59 3.30 5.66 -1.84
CA LEU A 59 3.84 5.35 -0.53
C LEU A 59 3.63 6.48 0.49
N ALA A 60 3.89 7.72 0.09
CA ALA A 60 3.66 8.88 0.96
C ALA A 60 2.20 9.02 1.39
N ASP A 61 1.26 8.81 0.46
CA ASP A 61 -0.18 8.85 0.68
C ASP A 61 -0.64 7.73 1.64
N LEU A 62 -0.19 6.49 1.37
CA LEU A 62 -0.48 5.34 2.22
C LEU A 62 0.05 5.56 3.65
N ARG A 63 1.25 6.14 3.78
CA ARG A 63 1.84 6.47 5.09
C ARG A 63 1.08 7.56 5.82
N ALA A 64 0.61 8.58 5.10
CA ALA A 64 -0.19 9.64 5.67
C ALA A 64 -1.52 9.09 6.22
N ALA A 65 -2.21 8.23 5.48
CA ALA A 65 -3.43 7.56 5.98
C ALA A 65 -3.16 6.58 7.11
N ALA A 66 -2.04 5.84 7.07
CA ALA A 66 -1.66 4.93 8.14
C ALA A 66 -1.30 5.66 9.46
N ALA A 67 -0.70 6.86 9.38
CA ALA A 67 -0.28 7.65 10.54
C ALA A 67 -1.38 8.59 11.08
N GLY A 68 -2.41 8.89 10.28
CA GLY A 68 -3.51 9.79 10.63
C GLY A 68 -4.83 9.13 11.01
N GLY A 69 -4.83 7.79 11.18
CA GLY A 69 -6.00 6.98 11.55
C GLY A 69 -6.13 6.72 13.05
#